data_AF-A0A922MZE6-F1
#
_entry.id   AF-A0A922MZE6-F1
#
_cell.length_a   1.000
_cell.length_b   1.000
_cell.length_c   1.000
_cell.angle_alpha   90.00
_cell.angle_beta   90.00
_cell.angle_gamma   90.00
#
_symmetry.space_group_name_H-M   'P 1'
#
loop_
_entity.id
_entity.type
_entity.pdbx_description
1 polymer ?
#
loop_
_entity_poly.entity_id
_entity_poly.type
_entity_poly.pdbx_seq_one_letter_code
_entity_poly.pdbx_strand_id
1 'polypeptide(L)'
;MGDADCLQSGNPSARLPAFVSHKKKNHFRSYCGDSGIQYNMLRVPIGGTDFSTHGYAYNELPENDVTLSNFTLAYEDYEYKIPMIKACMKAASAPIHIVSATWSPPIWMKTNDAYSGHSKLRKEYRQTYADYHYKFLEHYAAEGIPVWGVSISNEPLHASVNYIPAKINNMGWTLDEMSEYVMENLGPTLRGNNSNFKHVKIIAGDDLRFTITLFWNTNLGNDVIGWLDWNMCLNTEGKPSYIGSSVDSPILVNAEEGEFYKQPMFYAIGHFSKFVPRGSRRIRVNVDCGDKEAELIINANSITTVEMLNKNDMESNEED
;
A
#
# COMPACT_ATOMS: atom_id res chain seq x y z
N MET A 1 -28.99 -33.57 -19.09
CA MET A 1 -29.36 -33.41 -17.67
C MET A 1 -28.45 -34.34 -16.89
N GLY A 2 -27.52 -33.77 -16.16
CA GLY A 2 -26.42 -34.47 -15.50
C GLY A 2 -25.44 -33.44 -14.95
N ASP A 3 -25.74 -33.01 -13.73
CA ASP A 3 -24.85 -32.63 -12.64
C ASP A 3 -23.85 -31.48 -12.84
N ALA A 4 -24.38 -30.27 -12.62
CA ALA A 4 -23.63 -29.13 -12.12
C ALA A 4 -24.03 -28.91 -10.65
N ASP A 5 -23.31 -29.54 -9.72
CA ASP A 5 -23.39 -29.22 -8.29
C ASP A 5 -22.09 -29.64 -7.60
N CYS A 6 -21.06 -28.81 -7.75
CA CYS A 6 -19.82 -28.95 -6.98
C CYS A 6 -19.13 -27.58 -6.80
N LEU A 7 -19.87 -26.54 -6.39
CA LEU A 7 -19.28 -25.25 -6.00
C LEU A 7 -20.11 -24.54 -4.92
N GLN A 8 -20.43 -25.21 -3.81
CA GLN A 8 -20.94 -24.53 -2.61
C GLN A 8 -20.46 -25.18 -1.31
N SER A 9 -19.18 -25.02 -1.00
CA SER A 9 -18.69 -25.17 0.38
C SER A 9 -17.66 -24.08 0.69
N GLY A 10 -18.08 -22.83 0.55
CA GLY A 10 -17.35 -21.68 1.07
C GLY A 10 -17.82 -21.38 2.50
N ASN A 11 -16.87 -21.34 3.43
CA ASN A 11 -17.08 -20.99 4.84
C ASN A 11 -17.82 -19.63 4.96
N PRO A 12 -18.98 -19.54 5.65
CA PRO A 12 -19.77 -18.30 5.75
C PRO A 12 -19.03 -17.13 6.42
N SER A 13 -17.94 -17.38 7.14
CA SER A 13 -17.15 -16.36 7.86
C SER A 13 -16.18 -15.55 6.98
N ALA A 14 -16.03 -15.89 5.69
CA ALA A 14 -15.07 -15.23 4.79
C ALA A 14 -15.67 -14.08 3.94
N ARG A 15 -16.97 -13.81 4.05
CA ARG A 15 -17.57 -12.63 3.42
C ARG A 15 -17.50 -11.47 4.41
N LEU A 16 -16.69 -10.45 4.13
CA LEU A 16 -16.98 -9.11 4.63
C LEU A 16 -18.44 -8.84 4.22
N PRO A 17 -19.40 -8.77 5.16
CA PRO A 17 -20.79 -8.55 4.81
C PRO A 17 -20.86 -7.29 3.96
N ALA A 18 -21.72 -7.26 2.96
CA ALA A 18 -22.05 -6.05 2.23
C ALA A 18 -22.56 -5.01 3.24
N PHE A 19 -21.65 -4.23 3.80
CA PHE A 19 -21.93 -3.19 4.79
C PHE A 19 -22.70 -2.09 4.06
N VAL A 20 -24.02 -2.18 4.05
CA VAL A 20 -24.89 -1.15 3.49
C VAL A 20 -25.53 -0.41 4.66
N SER A 21 -24.86 0.61 5.19
CA SER A 21 -25.48 1.59 6.09
C SER A 21 -24.74 2.93 6.09
N HIS A 22 -25.42 3.99 6.56
CA HIS A 22 -24.90 5.37 6.68
C HIS A 22 -23.53 5.47 7.39
N LYS A 23 -23.15 4.48 8.21
CA LYS A 23 -21.88 4.45 8.92
C LYS A 23 -20.66 4.20 8.01
N LYS A 24 -20.80 3.59 6.81
CA LYS A 24 -19.73 3.51 5.79
C LYS A 24 -19.18 4.88 5.39
N LYS A 25 -20.06 5.90 5.32
CA LYS A 25 -19.65 7.26 4.93
C LYS A 25 -18.74 7.92 5.98
N ASN A 26 -18.78 7.47 7.24
CA ASN A 26 -18.12 8.16 8.35
C ASN A 26 -16.64 7.80 8.50
N HIS A 27 -16.22 6.57 8.17
CA HIS A 27 -14.81 6.20 8.34
C HIS A 27 -13.90 6.77 7.23
N PHE A 28 -14.34 6.76 5.96
CA PHE A 28 -13.57 7.42 4.88
C PHE A 28 -13.49 8.93 5.09
N ARG A 29 -14.56 9.54 5.61
CA ARG A 29 -14.53 10.94 6.07
C ARG A 29 -13.59 11.17 7.23
N SER A 30 -13.39 10.17 8.10
CA SER A 30 -12.43 10.26 9.19
C SER A 30 -10.99 10.29 8.66
N TYR A 31 -10.66 9.51 7.63
CA TYR A 31 -9.33 9.55 7.01
C TYR A 31 -9.14 10.74 6.07
N CYS A 32 -10.00 10.87 5.06
CA CYS A 32 -9.76 11.72 3.91
C CYS A 32 -10.51 13.06 3.97
N GLY A 33 -11.58 13.15 4.76
CA GLY A 33 -12.44 14.34 4.81
C GLY A 33 -11.90 15.47 5.69
N ASP A 34 -12.43 16.69 5.47
CA ASP A 34 -12.03 17.89 6.22
C ASP A 34 -12.30 17.83 7.71
N SER A 35 -13.38 17.13 8.09
CA SER A 35 -13.72 16.82 9.48
C SER A 35 -12.84 15.72 10.09
N GLY A 36 -11.93 15.14 9.30
CA GLY A 36 -11.04 14.04 9.67
C GLY A 36 -9.58 14.46 9.72
N ILE A 37 -8.70 13.49 9.47
CA ILE A 37 -7.23 13.66 9.49
C ILE A 37 -6.61 13.98 8.13
N GLN A 38 -7.44 14.14 7.09
CA GLN A 38 -7.04 14.65 5.77
C GLN A 38 -5.86 13.92 5.11
N TYR A 39 -5.88 12.58 5.14
CA TYR A 39 -4.99 11.74 4.32
C TYR A 39 -4.97 12.23 2.87
N ASN A 40 -3.78 12.34 2.30
CA ASN A 40 -3.56 12.79 0.92
C ASN A 40 -2.81 11.76 0.07
N MET A 41 -2.55 10.57 0.60
CA MET A 41 -1.87 9.49 -0.09
C MET A 41 -2.46 8.14 0.33
N LEU A 42 -2.63 7.23 -0.63
CA LEU A 42 -3.10 5.86 -0.41
C LEU A 42 -2.15 4.89 -1.09
N ARG A 43 -1.89 3.73 -0.47
CA ARG A 43 -1.15 2.62 -1.07
C ARG A 43 -2.12 1.57 -1.59
N VAL A 44 -1.98 1.18 -2.85
CA VAL A 44 -2.87 0.23 -3.53
C VAL A 44 -2.05 -0.96 -4.05
N PRO A 45 -2.28 -2.17 -3.53
CA PRO A 45 -1.63 -3.36 -4.07
C PRO A 45 -1.99 -3.59 -5.54
N ILE A 46 -1.04 -4.09 -6.33
CA ILE A 46 -1.28 -4.61 -7.68
C ILE A 46 -1.45 -6.13 -7.54
N GLY A 47 -2.68 -6.62 -7.68
CA GLY A 47 -3.03 -8.00 -7.33
C GLY A 47 -3.22 -8.22 -5.82
N GLY A 48 -3.08 -9.48 -5.39
CA GLY A 48 -3.30 -9.90 -4.01
C GLY A 48 -2.10 -9.74 -3.08
N THR A 49 -2.40 -9.69 -1.79
CA THR A 49 -1.46 -9.55 -0.67
C THR A 49 -1.78 -10.55 0.43
N ASP A 50 -0.96 -10.62 1.47
CA ASP A 50 -1.25 -11.33 2.72
C ASP A 50 -2.57 -10.91 3.38
N PHE A 51 -3.02 -9.66 3.21
CA PHE A 51 -4.33 -9.14 3.66
C PHE A 51 -5.44 -9.28 2.61
N SER A 52 -5.27 -10.21 1.67
CA SER A 52 -6.34 -10.71 0.79
C SER A 52 -6.96 -12.00 1.35
N THR A 53 -8.03 -12.48 0.74
CA THR A 53 -8.68 -13.76 1.12
C THR A 53 -8.07 -14.99 0.44
N HIS A 54 -7.23 -14.77 -0.57
CA HIS A 54 -6.44 -15.77 -1.29
C HIS A 54 -5.29 -15.09 -2.05
N GLY A 55 -4.35 -15.87 -2.58
CA GLY A 55 -3.33 -15.38 -3.50
C GLY A 55 -3.88 -15.28 -4.91
N TYR A 56 -3.72 -14.11 -5.55
CA TYR A 56 -4.12 -13.86 -6.93
C TYR A 56 -3.23 -12.80 -7.59
N ALA A 57 -3.26 -12.76 -8.92
CA ALA A 57 -2.66 -11.72 -9.76
C ALA A 57 -3.57 -11.46 -10.97
N TYR A 58 -3.25 -10.48 -11.82
CA TYR A 58 -4.01 -10.23 -13.05
C TYR A 58 -3.47 -11.09 -14.21
N ASN A 59 -4.30 -11.49 -15.17
CA ASN A 59 -3.86 -12.31 -16.31
C ASN A 59 -3.22 -13.66 -15.90
N GLU A 60 -3.85 -14.39 -14.97
CA GLU A 60 -3.38 -15.74 -14.61
C GLU A 60 -3.58 -16.76 -15.73
N LEU A 61 -4.61 -16.58 -16.56
CA LEU A 61 -4.93 -17.44 -17.69
C LEU A 61 -5.14 -16.60 -18.98
N PRO A 62 -4.75 -17.12 -20.17
CA PRO A 62 -3.94 -18.33 -20.34
C PRO A 62 -2.53 -18.14 -19.78
N GLU A 63 -1.92 -19.23 -19.31
CA GLU A 63 -0.55 -19.19 -18.77
C GLU A 63 0.46 -18.81 -19.86
N ASN A 64 1.55 -18.15 -19.47
CA ASN A 64 2.64 -17.73 -20.36
C ASN A 64 2.21 -16.73 -21.46
N ASP A 65 1.09 -16.03 -21.26
CA ASP A 65 0.64 -14.98 -22.18
C ASP A 65 1.47 -13.71 -22.05
N VAL A 66 2.57 -13.68 -22.80
CA VAL A 66 3.51 -12.55 -22.84
C VAL A 66 2.89 -11.24 -23.34
N THR A 67 1.73 -11.30 -23.99
CA THR A 67 1.02 -10.13 -24.51
C THR A 67 -0.02 -9.57 -23.54
N LEU A 68 -0.30 -10.30 -22.46
CA LEU A 68 -1.32 -9.95 -21.46
C LEU A 68 -2.67 -9.65 -22.11
N SER A 69 -3.07 -10.54 -23.03
CA SER A 69 -4.28 -10.44 -23.85
C SER A 69 -5.56 -10.57 -23.04
N ASN A 70 -5.51 -11.21 -21.88
CA ASN A 70 -6.62 -11.40 -20.95
C ASN A 70 -6.45 -10.61 -19.65
N PHE A 71 -5.73 -9.49 -19.69
CA PHE A 71 -5.52 -8.67 -18.50
C PHE A 71 -6.82 -7.99 -18.10
N THR A 72 -7.31 -8.32 -16.91
CA THR A 72 -8.43 -7.65 -16.26
C THR A 72 -8.10 -7.42 -14.80
N LEU A 73 -8.61 -6.34 -14.22
CA LEU A 73 -8.63 -6.18 -12.77
C LEU A 73 -9.49 -7.28 -12.13
N ALA A 74 -9.17 -7.62 -10.88
CA ALA A 74 -9.85 -8.68 -10.15
C ALA A 74 -11.18 -8.20 -9.58
N TYR A 75 -12.01 -9.15 -9.12
CA TYR A 75 -13.24 -8.86 -8.39
C TYR A 75 -12.98 -7.91 -7.20
N GLU A 76 -11.88 -8.12 -6.48
CA GLU A 76 -11.44 -7.33 -5.33
C GLU A 76 -11.21 -5.85 -5.69
N ASP A 77 -10.76 -5.56 -6.91
CA ASP A 77 -10.57 -4.20 -7.37
C ASP A 77 -11.91 -3.48 -7.50
N TYR A 78 -12.86 -4.11 -8.20
CA TYR A 78 -14.16 -3.50 -8.50
C TYR A 78 -15.07 -3.41 -7.28
N GLU A 79 -15.06 -4.42 -6.41
CA GLU A 79 -15.96 -4.46 -5.26
C GLU A 79 -15.40 -3.74 -4.03
N TYR A 80 -14.08 -3.74 -3.87
CA TYR A 80 -13.43 -3.20 -2.67
C TYR A 80 -12.56 -1.99 -2.99
N LYS A 81 -11.45 -2.16 -3.73
CA LYS A 81 -10.40 -1.13 -3.79
C LYS A 81 -10.89 0.15 -4.48
N ILE A 82 -11.44 0.04 -5.69
CA ILE A 82 -11.87 1.19 -6.50
C ILE A 82 -12.98 1.99 -5.80
N PRO A 83 -14.09 1.40 -5.31
CA PRO A 83 -15.12 2.15 -4.59
C PRO A 83 -14.59 2.87 -3.35
N MET A 84 -13.68 2.25 -2.60
CA MET A 84 -13.08 2.84 -1.40
C MET A 84 -12.16 4.01 -1.73
N ILE A 85 -11.31 3.88 -2.75
CA ILE A 85 -10.44 4.96 -3.24
C ILE A 85 -11.29 6.14 -3.69
N LYS A 86 -12.32 5.89 -4.52
CA LYS A 86 -13.26 6.93 -4.99
C LYS A 86 -14.01 7.60 -3.84
N ALA A 87 -14.39 6.85 -2.81
CA ALA A 87 -15.02 7.43 -1.61
C ALA A 87 -14.07 8.36 -0.85
N CYS A 88 -12.78 8.00 -0.73
CA CYS A 88 -11.77 8.87 -0.13
C CYS A 88 -11.49 10.12 -0.98
N MET A 89 -11.31 9.96 -2.30
CA MET A 89 -11.13 11.08 -3.23
C MET A 89 -12.31 12.05 -3.19
N LYS A 90 -13.55 11.54 -3.09
CA LYS A 90 -14.75 12.37 -2.97
C LYS A 90 -14.86 13.10 -1.63
N ALA A 91 -14.34 12.52 -0.56
CA ALA A 91 -14.37 13.13 0.77
C ALA A 91 -13.29 14.21 0.93
N ALA A 92 -12.17 14.08 0.22
CA ALA A 92 -11.01 14.95 0.35
C ALA A 92 -11.20 16.32 -0.30
N SER A 93 -10.66 17.36 0.34
CA SER A 93 -10.54 18.70 -0.21
C SER A 93 -9.24 18.93 -1.00
N ALA A 94 -8.27 18.03 -0.85
CA ALA A 94 -6.99 18.05 -1.55
C ALA A 94 -6.80 16.78 -2.40
N PRO A 95 -5.95 16.83 -3.46
CA PRO A 95 -5.74 15.66 -4.30
C PRO A 95 -5.15 14.47 -3.54
N ILE A 96 -5.80 13.31 -3.63
CA ILE A 96 -5.28 12.04 -3.14
C ILE A 96 -4.28 11.46 -4.14
N HIS A 97 -3.10 11.10 -3.67
CA HIS A 97 -2.03 10.51 -4.48
C HIS A 97 -1.97 9.01 -4.27
N ILE A 98 -1.98 8.24 -5.35
CA ILE A 98 -1.95 6.78 -5.27
C ILE A 98 -0.53 6.27 -5.47
N VAL A 99 -0.02 5.53 -4.50
CA VAL A 99 1.19 4.71 -4.65
C VAL A 99 0.75 3.27 -4.85
N SER A 100 1.34 2.54 -5.79
CA SER A 100 1.03 1.12 -5.99
C SER A 100 2.27 0.25 -5.86
N ALA A 101 2.09 -1.01 -5.45
CA ALA A 101 3.17 -1.98 -5.33
C ALA A 101 2.67 -3.38 -5.66
N THR A 102 3.47 -4.17 -6.36
CA THR A 102 3.15 -5.57 -6.69
C THR A 102 3.73 -6.49 -5.62
N TRP A 103 2.93 -7.37 -5.02
CA TRP A 103 3.47 -8.42 -4.15
C TRP A 103 3.98 -9.61 -4.96
N SER A 104 3.19 -10.04 -5.96
CA SER A 104 3.56 -11.13 -6.87
C SER A 104 2.90 -10.90 -8.23
N PRO A 105 3.60 -11.17 -9.35
CA PRO A 105 2.97 -11.38 -10.65
C PRO A 105 2.22 -12.73 -10.69
N PRO A 106 1.55 -13.06 -11.81
CA PRO A 106 1.09 -14.42 -12.07
C PRO A 106 2.19 -15.46 -11.87
N ILE A 107 1.81 -16.61 -11.34
CA ILE A 107 2.77 -17.66 -10.96
C ILE A 107 3.60 -18.17 -12.13
N TRP A 108 3.05 -18.16 -13.35
CA TRP A 108 3.76 -18.55 -14.56
C TRP A 108 4.93 -17.62 -14.93
N MET A 109 4.99 -16.40 -14.35
CA MET A 109 6.14 -15.51 -14.51
C MET A 109 7.31 -15.84 -13.56
N LYS A 110 7.12 -16.75 -12.59
CA LYS A 110 8.03 -16.94 -11.46
C LYS A 110 8.82 -18.24 -11.57
N THR A 111 10.02 -18.27 -11.01
CA THR A 111 10.89 -19.47 -11.06
C THR A 111 10.38 -20.66 -10.24
N ASN A 112 9.42 -20.46 -9.34
CA ASN A 112 8.89 -21.50 -8.45
C ASN A 112 7.41 -21.84 -8.70
N ASP A 113 6.77 -21.20 -9.68
CA ASP A 113 5.36 -21.41 -10.04
C ASP A 113 4.39 -21.34 -8.85
N ALA A 114 4.68 -20.48 -7.86
CA ALA A 114 3.87 -20.32 -6.66
C ALA A 114 3.83 -18.87 -6.18
N TYR A 115 2.74 -18.49 -5.50
CA TYR A 115 2.58 -17.14 -4.94
C TYR A 115 3.58 -16.80 -3.84
N SER A 116 4.00 -17.81 -3.06
CA SER A 116 4.84 -17.66 -1.89
C SER A 116 6.12 -18.50 -1.97
N GLY A 117 7.04 -18.28 -1.04
CA GLY A 117 8.33 -18.96 -0.99
C GLY A 117 9.42 -18.30 -1.84
N HIS A 118 10.60 -18.93 -1.88
CA HIS A 118 11.75 -18.38 -2.62
C HIS A 118 11.47 -18.39 -4.12
N SER A 119 11.53 -17.21 -4.74
CA SER A 119 11.20 -17.04 -6.16
C SER A 119 11.87 -15.81 -6.74
N LYS A 120 12.11 -15.85 -8.05
CA LYS A 120 12.55 -14.71 -8.87
C LYS A 120 11.60 -14.54 -10.06
N LEU A 121 11.61 -13.35 -10.66
CA LEU A 121 11.03 -13.15 -11.99
C LEU A 121 11.88 -13.91 -13.02
N ARG A 122 11.26 -14.74 -13.86
CA ARG A 122 11.98 -15.37 -14.98
C ARG A 122 12.38 -14.30 -16.00
N LYS A 123 13.61 -14.38 -16.51
CA LYS A 123 14.21 -13.31 -17.33
C LYS A 123 13.42 -13.04 -18.62
N GLU A 124 12.88 -14.10 -19.22
CA GLU A 124 12.04 -14.04 -20.42
C GLU A 124 10.75 -13.22 -20.25
N TYR A 125 10.28 -13.03 -19.01
CA TYR A 125 9.06 -12.28 -18.71
C TYR A 125 9.32 -10.85 -18.20
N ARG A 126 10.57 -10.36 -18.22
CA ARG A 126 10.88 -9.00 -17.75
C ARG A 126 10.11 -7.92 -18.51
N GLN A 127 10.05 -7.98 -19.85
CA GLN A 127 9.26 -7.01 -20.60
C GLN A 127 7.76 -7.17 -20.31
N THR A 128 7.25 -8.40 -20.30
CA THR A 128 5.85 -8.68 -19.94
C THR A 128 5.49 -8.14 -18.55
N TYR A 129 6.41 -8.19 -17.58
CA TYR A 129 6.18 -7.65 -16.25
C TYR A 129 6.17 -6.10 -16.22
N ALA A 130 6.93 -5.44 -17.10
CA ALA A 130 6.80 -3.99 -17.29
C ALA A 130 5.44 -3.64 -17.91
N ASP A 131 5.00 -4.42 -18.90
CA ASP A 131 3.69 -4.25 -19.54
C ASP A 131 2.53 -4.55 -18.56
N TYR A 132 2.73 -5.46 -17.62
CA TYR A 132 1.79 -5.77 -16.53
C TYR A 132 1.54 -4.56 -15.64
N HIS A 133 2.60 -3.85 -15.25
CA HIS A 133 2.47 -2.58 -14.53
C HIS A 133 1.80 -1.52 -15.41
N TYR A 134 2.17 -1.42 -16.69
CA TYR A 134 1.58 -0.45 -17.61
C TYR A 134 0.06 -0.65 -17.75
N LYS A 135 -0.40 -1.89 -17.96
CA LYS A 135 -1.83 -2.23 -18.03
C LYS A 135 -2.56 -1.92 -16.73
N PHE A 136 -1.97 -2.19 -15.57
CA PHE A 136 -2.56 -1.75 -14.30
C PHE A 136 -2.79 -0.23 -14.26
N LEU A 137 -1.79 0.56 -14.68
CA LEU A 137 -1.90 2.02 -14.77
C LEU A 137 -3.02 2.45 -15.72
N GLU A 138 -3.16 1.79 -16.88
CA GLU A 138 -4.25 2.04 -17.84
C GLU A 138 -5.63 1.78 -17.24
N HIS A 139 -5.81 0.61 -16.61
CA HIS A 139 -7.09 0.23 -16.03
C HIS A 139 -7.50 1.13 -14.86
N TYR A 140 -6.56 1.47 -13.96
CA TYR A 140 -6.86 2.39 -12.85
C TYR A 140 -7.09 3.83 -13.34
N ALA A 141 -6.36 4.29 -14.35
CA ALA A 141 -6.60 5.60 -14.96
C ALA A 141 -7.97 5.67 -15.66
N ALA A 142 -8.41 4.60 -16.35
CA ALA A 142 -9.73 4.50 -16.95
C ALA A 142 -10.86 4.58 -15.92
N GLU A 143 -10.60 4.13 -14.68
CA GLU A 143 -11.50 4.29 -13.54
C GLU A 143 -11.42 5.67 -12.88
N GLY A 144 -10.63 6.61 -13.43
CA GLY A 144 -10.44 7.95 -12.87
C GLY A 144 -9.51 8.00 -11.66
N ILE A 145 -8.66 6.98 -11.48
CA ILE A 145 -7.72 6.86 -10.36
C ILE A 145 -6.28 6.93 -10.91
N PRO A 146 -5.71 8.13 -11.10
CA PRO A 146 -4.35 8.26 -11.58
C PRO A 146 -3.35 7.82 -10.50
N VAL A 147 -2.42 6.95 -10.88
CA VAL A 147 -1.34 6.49 -10.01
C VAL A 147 -0.19 7.50 -10.02
N TRP A 148 0.23 7.96 -8.85
CA TRP A 148 1.33 8.91 -8.68
C TRP A 148 2.70 8.23 -8.75
N GLY A 149 2.83 7.04 -8.16
CA GLY A 149 4.07 6.28 -8.16
C GLY A 149 3.84 4.78 -8.05
N VAL A 150 4.76 4.01 -8.62
CA VAL A 150 4.74 2.55 -8.58
C VAL A 150 6.05 2.02 -8.02
N SER A 151 5.96 1.13 -7.04
CA SER A 151 7.03 0.27 -6.58
C SER A 151 7.05 -1.00 -7.44
N ILE A 152 8.25 -1.46 -7.78
CA ILE A 152 8.48 -2.65 -8.62
C ILE A 152 7.95 -3.90 -7.92
N SER A 153 8.25 -4.02 -6.62
CA SER A 153 7.92 -5.19 -5.82
C SER A 153 7.84 -4.77 -4.36
N ASN A 154 6.84 -5.27 -3.64
CA ASN A 154 6.79 -5.18 -2.19
C ASN A 154 7.85 -6.10 -1.60
N GLU A 155 8.63 -5.61 -0.64
CA GLU A 155 9.62 -6.37 0.14
C GLU A 155 10.50 -7.33 -0.70
N PRO A 156 11.22 -6.80 -1.72
CA PRO A 156 12.02 -7.59 -2.66
C PRO A 156 13.07 -8.51 -2.01
N LEU A 157 13.56 -8.18 -0.81
CA LEU A 157 14.52 -9.03 -0.10
C LEU A 157 13.86 -10.26 0.52
N HIS A 158 12.59 -10.16 0.92
CA HIS A 158 11.87 -11.18 1.68
C HIS A 158 11.82 -12.54 0.97
N ALA A 159 11.59 -12.53 -0.34
CA ALA A 159 11.59 -13.74 -1.17
C ALA A 159 12.96 -14.12 -1.75
N SER A 160 13.97 -13.26 -1.59
CA SER A 160 15.35 -13.55 -2.04
C SER A 160 16.14 -14.37 -1.02
N VAL A 161 15.68 -14.46 0.23
CA VAL A 161 16.36 -15.18 1.32
C VAL A 161 15.65 -16.50 1.61
N ASN A 162 16.32 -17.62 1.32
CA ASN A 162 15.78 -18.99 1.48
C ASN A 162 15.32 -19.38 2.90
N TYR A 163 15.73 -18.63 3.92
CA TYR A 163 15.47 -18.96 5.33
C TYR A 163 14.21 -18.28 5.91
N ILE A 164 13.54 -17.41 5.14
CA ILE A 164 12.30 -16.80 5.60
C ILE A 164 11.14 -17.59 4.97
N PRO A 165 10.42 -18.44 5.74
CA PRO A 165 9.25 -19.15 5.24
C PRO A 165 8.08 -18.17 5.08
N ALA A 166 8.18 -17.32 4.07
CA ALA A 166 7.17 -16.36 3.69
C ALA A 166 6.01 -17.12 3.02
N LYS A 167 4.86 -17.22 3.71
CA LYS A 167 3.62 -17.75 3.14
C LYS A 167 2.81 -16.69 2.37
N ILE A 168 3.38 -15.50 2.19
CA ILE A 168 2.74 -14.34 1.60
C ILE A 168 2.99 -14.32 0.09
N ASN A 169 2.10 -13.65 -0.67
CA ASN A 169 2.41 -13.26 -2.05
C ASN A 169 3.74 -12.51 -2.06
N ASN A 170 4.72 -12.97 -2.83
CA ASN A 170 6.05 -12.35 -2.82
C ASN A 170 6.76 -12.50 -4.17
N MET A 171 7.82 -11.74 -4.39
CA MET A 171 8.77 -11.98 -5.46
C MET A 171 10.14 -11.44 -5.07
N GLY A 172 11.16 -12.28 -5.19
CA GLY A 172 12.51 -11.94 -4.78
C GLY A 172 13.22 -11.13 -5.86
N TRP A 173 13.97 -10.13 -5.43
CA TRP A 173 14.88 -9.38 -6.29
C TRP A 173 16.22 -9.09 -5.60
N THR A 174 17.31 -9.16 -6.35
CA THR A 174 18.56 -8.49 -5.99
C THR A 174 18.54 -7.04 -6.47
N LEU A 175 19.47 -6.23 -5.95
CA LEU A 175 19.64 -4.86 -6.41
C LEU A 175 19.95 -4.79 -7.91
N ASP A 176 20.86 -5.65 -8.38
CA ASP A 176 21.27 -5.68 -9.78
C ASP A 176 20.11 -6.06 -10.70
N GLU A 177 19.29 -7.04 -10.29
CA GLU A 177 18.10 -7.46 -11.02
C GLU A 177 17.06 -6.32 -11.13
N MET A 178 16.82 -5.57 -10.05
CA MET A 178 15.91 -4.42 -10.10
C MET A 178 16.47 -3.30 -10.96
N SER A 179 17.77 -3.01 -10.85
CA SER A 179 18.42 -1.96 -11.63
C SER A 179 18.36 -2.27 -13.12
N GLU A 180 18.70 -3.49 -13.51
CA GLU A 180 18.60 -4.00 -14.88
C GLU A 180 17.15 -3.91 -15.39
N TYR A 181 16.18 -4.40 -14.62
CA TYR A 181 14.76 -4.33 -14.98
C TYR A 181 14.25 -2.89 -15.17
N VAL A 182 14.66 -1.94 -14.32
CA VAL A 182 14.30 -0.52 -14.48
C VAL A 182 14.94 0.06 -15.73
N MET A 183 16.22 -0.19 -15.97
CA MET A 183 16.95 0.38 -17.11
C MET A 183 16.47 -0.19 -18.44
N GLU A 184 16.19 -1.49 -18.50
CA GLU A 184 15.96 -2.22 -19.74
C GLU A 184 14.47 -2.43 -20.06
N ASN A 185 13.58 -2.42 -19.06
CA ASN A 185 12.16 -2.74 -19.26
C ASN A 185 11.22 -1.64 -18.73
N LEU A 186 11.10 -1.48 -17.41
CA LEU A 186 10.08 -0.60 -16.82
C LEU A 186 10.30 0.87 -17.16
N GLY A 187 11.55 1.34 -17.10
CA GLY A 187 11.93 2.71 -17.47
C GLY A 187 11.56 3.03 -18.91
N PRO A 188 12.07 2.29 -19.92
CA PRO A 188 11.68 2.46 -21.32
C PRO A 188 10.16 2.36 -21.55
N THR A 189 9.48 1.41 -20.90
CA THR A 189 8.02 1.24 -21.01
C THR A 189 7.27 2.48 -20.52
N LEU A 190 7.64 3.04 -19.36
CA LEU A 190 6.98 4.24 -18.84
C LEU A 190 7.44 5.54 -19.49
N ARG A 191 8.66 5.62 -20.01
CA ARG A 191 9.26 6.85 -20.55
C ARG A 191 9.22 6.96 -22.07
N GLY A 192 8.93 5.87 -22.78
CA GLY A 192 8.87 5.80 -24.24
C GLY A 192 7.90 6.80 -24.84
N ASN A 193 8.13 7.19 -26.11
CA ASN A 193 7.41 8.28 -26.75
C ASN A 193 5.88 8.14 -26.71
N ASN A 194 5.38 6.91 -26.84
CA ASN A 194 3.95 6.57 -26.87
C ASN A 194 3.34 6.33 -25.47
N SER A 195 4.11 6.48 -24.39
CA SER A 195 3.60 6.27 -23.03
C SER A 195 2.81 7.49 -22.53
N ASN A 196 1.62 7.23 -21.98
CA ASN A 196 0.81 8.23 -21.26
C ASN A 196 1.26 8.41 -19.78
N PHE A 197 2.14 7.55 -19.29
CA PHE A 197 2.52 7.45 -17.88
C PHE A 197 3.95 7.93 -17.58
N LYS A 198 4.51 8.80 -18.43
CA LYS A 198 5.85 9.40 -18.25
C LYS A 198 6.01 10.13 -16.91
N HIS A 199 4.91 10.61 -16.34
CA HIS A 199 4.86 11.33 -15.08
C HIS A 199 4.90 10.41 -13.84
N VAL A 200 4.55 9.12 -13.99
CA VAL A 200 4.49 8.15 -12.89
C VAL A 200 5.90 7.90 -12.34
N LYS A 201 6.05 8.06 -11.02
CA LYS A 201 7.32 7.83 -10.32
C LYS A 201 7.61 6.34 -10.19
N ILE A 202 8.87 5.96 -10.34
CA ILE A 202 9.33 4.61 -9.99
C ILE A 202 9.91 4.73 -8.57
N ILE A 203 9.37 3.94 -7.65
CA ILE A 203 9.82 3.86 -6.26
C ILE A 203 10.65 2.59 -6.11
N ALA A 204 11.82 2.73 -5.51
CA ALA A 204 12.74 1.63 -5.24
C ALA A 204 12.99 1.53 -3.72
N GLY A 205 13.49 0.38 -3.27
CA GLY A 205 13.58 0.06 -1.84
C GLY A 205 12.36 -0.75 -1.40
N ASP A 206 11.23 -0.08 -1.13
CA ASP A 206 9.94 -0.66 -0.68
C ASP A 206 10.06 -1.90 0.23
N ASP A 207 11.01 -1.81 1.17
CA ASP A 207 11.45 -2.86 2.08
C ASP A 207 11.94 -2.19 3.38
N LEU A 208 12.37 -2.99 4.34
CA LEU A 208 12.83 -2.56 5.66
C LEU A 208 14.01 -1.60 5.54
N ARG A 209 14.09 -0.60 6.45
CA ARG A 209 15.10 0.47 6.39
C ARG A 209 16.55 -0.03 6.31
N PHE A 210 16.89 -1.14 6.97
CA PHE A 210 18.26 -1.68 6.93
C PHE A 210 18.69 -2.08 5.52
N THR A 211 17.73 -2.38 4.65
CA THR A 211 18.01 -2.70 3.25
C THR A 211 18.48 -1.49 2.47
N ILE A 212 18.32 -0.25 2.94
CA ILE A 212 18.81 0.94 2.25
C ILE A 212 20.33 0.87 2.08
N THR A 213 21.07 0.48 3.12
CA THR A 213 22.52 0.30 3.01
C THR A 213 22.88 -0.84 2.05
N LEU A 214 22.04 -1.88 1.96
CA LEU A 214 22.24 -3.00 1.04
C LEU A 214 21.94 -2.61 -0.42
N PHE A 215 20.87 -1.85 -0.66
CA PHE A 215 20.41 -1.45 -1.99
C PHE A 215 21.14 -0.22 -2.54
N TRP A 216 21.64 0.67 -1.69
CA TRP A 216 22.19 1.95 -2.13
C TRP A 216 23.65 2.16 -1.74
N ASN A 217 24.23 1.27 -0.93
CA ASN A 217 25.60 1.38 -0.39
C ASN A 217 25.89 2.76 0.23
N THR A 218 24.85 3.41 0.75
CA THR A 218 24.90 4.76 1.32
C THR A 218 23.97 4.85 2.52
N ASN A 219 24.40 5.55 3.56
CA ASN A 219 23.50 6.01 4.60
C ASN A 219 22.85 7.32 4.12
N LEU A 220 21.68 7.20 3.47
CA LEU A 220 20.86 8.38 3.18
C LEU A 220 20.38 8.94 4.53
N GLY A 221 20.46 10.26 4.72
CA GLY A 221 19.92 10.90 5.92
C GLY A 221 18.44 10.51 6.16
N ASN A 222 17.94 10.74 7.39
CA ASN A 222 16.52 10.54 7.71
C ASN A 222 15.64 11.66 7.10
N ASP A 223 15.66 11.79 5.77
CA ASP A 223 14.97 12.82 4.99
C ASP A 223 13.71 12.24 4.32
N VAL A 224 12.89 11.56 5.12
CA VAL A 224 11.61 11.00 4.68
C VAL A 224 10.65 12.15 4.34
N ILE A 225 10.06 12.12 3.14
CA ILE A 225 9.17 13.18 2.63
C ILE A 225 7.68 12.83 2.72
N GLY A 226 7.35 11.65 3.24
CA GLY A 226 5.99 11.16 3.41
C GLY A 226 5.98 9.84 4.16
N TRP A 227 4.89 9.58 4.87
CA TRP A 227 4.71 8.36 5.65
C TRP A 227 3.36 7.74 5.29
N LEU A 228 3.35 6.42 5.10
CA LEU A 228 2.16 5.64 4.75
C LEU A 228 1.99 4.54 5.78
N ASP A 229 0.80 4.51 6.37
CA ASP A 229 0.41 3.38 7.20
C ASP A 229 0.08 2.15 6.35
N TRP A 230 -0.04 1.00 7.00
CA TRP A 230 -0.42 -0.26 6.38
C TRP A 230 -1.94 -0.36 6.14
N ASN A 231 -2.61 -1.30 6.78
CA ASN A 231 -4.05 -1.49 6.62
C ASN A 231 -4.82 -0.29 7.20
N MET A 232 -5.61 0.40 6.36
CA MET A 232 -6.46 1.51 6.81
C MET A 232 -7.56 1.07 7.79
N CYS A 233 -8.00 -0.17 7.71
CA CYS A 233 -8.88 -0.75 8.71
C CYS A 233 -8.77 -2.26 8.71
N LEU A 234 -8.95 -2.86 9.89
CA LEU A 234 -9.09 -4.31 10.08
C LEU A 234 -10.29 -4.59 10.97
N ASN A 235 -10.71 -5.85 11.07
CA ASN A 235 -11.68 -6.22 12.11
C ASN A 235 -11.04 -6.12 13.51
N THR A 236 -11.82 -6.33 14.56
CA THR A 236 -11.34 -6.31 15.96
C THR A 236 -10.28 -7.36 16.31
N GLU A 237 -9.99 -8.30 15.39
CA GLU A 237 -8.93 -9.32 15.53
C GLU A 237 -7.70 -9.04 14.62
N GLY A 238 -7.65 -7.89 13.93
CA GLY A 238 -6.54 -7.57 13.04
C GLY A 238 -6.53 -8.36 11.71
N LYS A 239 -7.71 -8.76 11.24
CA LYS A 239 -7.95 -9.63 10.06
C LYS A 239 -8.84 -8.91 9.02
N PRO A 240 -9.10 -9.46 7.81
CA PRO A 240 -8.74 -10.78 7.26
C PRO A 240 -7.31 -10.88 6.71
N SER A 241 -6.76 -12.09 6.76
CA SER A 241 -5.50 -12.46 6.10
C SER A 241 -5.56 -13.94 5.72
N TYR A 242 -5.34 -14.28 4.44
CA TYR A 242 -5.43 -15.68 3.98
C TYR A 242 -4.31 -16.58 4.54
N ILE A 243 -3.23 -15.96 5.02
CA ILE A 243 -2.12 -16.66 5.69
C ILE A 243 -2.34 -16.78 7.21
N GLY A 244 -3.46 -16.24 7.72
CA GLY A 244 -3.78 -16.23 9.15
C GLY A 244 -2.98 -15.23 9.98
N SER A 245 -2.33 -14.24 9.34
CA SER A 245 -1.63 -13.17 10.05
C SER A 245 -2.63 -12.20 10.69
N SER A 246 -2.21 -11.56 11.77
CA SER A 246 -2.97 -10.47 12.39
C SER A 246 -2.02 -9.35 12.79
N VAL A 247 -2.40 -8.12 12.45
CA VAL A 247 -1.70 -6.90 12.84
C VAL A 247 -2.72 -5.87 13.33
N ASP A 248 -2.25 -4.82 13.99
CA ASP A 248 -3.13 -3.72 14.39
C ASP A 248 -3.39 -2.74 13.21
N SER A 249 -4.39 -1.88 13.36
CA SER A 249 -4.74 -0.84 12.39
C SER A 249 -5.30 0.38 13.11
N PRO A 250 -5.12 1.62 12.59
CA PRO A 250 -5.64 2.80 13.27
C PRO A 250 -7.17 2.81 13.39
N ILE A 251 -7.89 2.07 12.54
CA ILE A 251 -9.31 1.83 12.71
C ILE A 251 -9.61 0.34 12.78
N LEU A 252 -10.22 -0.09 13.87
CA LEU A 252 -10.79 -1.44 13.98
C LEU A 252 -12.30 -1.39 13.73
N VAL A 253 -12.82 -2.32 12.95
CA VAL A 253 -14.24 -2.38 12.55
C VAL A 253 -14.92 -3.55 13.26
N ASN A 254 -15.98 -3.27 14.00
CA ASN A 254 -16.90 -4.27 14.52
C ASN A 254 -18.12 -4.34 13.60
N ALA A 255 -18.18 -5.37 12.77
CA ALA A 255 -19.25 -5.53 11.79
C ALA A 255 -20.58 -5.94 12.40
N GLU A 256 -20.56 -6.68 13.49
CA GLU A 256 -21.76 -7.21 14.15
C GLU A 256 -22.55 -6.07 14.79
N GLU A 257 -21.86 -5.17 15.48
CA GLU A 257 -22.45 -3.96 16.09
C GLU A 257 -22.60 -2.80 15.08
N GLY A 258 -22.01 -2.96 13.89
CA GLY A 258 -21.92 -1.91 12.89
C GLY A 258 -21.19 -0.68 13.42
N GLU A 259 -20.09 -0.86 14.15
CA GLU A 259 -19.30 0.22 14.76
C GLU A 259 -17.84 0.15 14.31
N PHE A 260 -17.08 1.21 14.60
CA PHE A 260 -15.64 1.20 14.41
C PHE A 260 -14.96 2.01 15.50
N TYR A 261 -13.75 1.60 15.86
CA TYR A 261 -12.94 2.17 16.92
C TYR A 261 -11.74 2.86 16.30
N LYS A 262 -11.56 4.14 16.61
CA LYS A 262 -10.34 4.89 16.24
C LYS A 262 -9.30 4.68 17.32
N GLN A 263 -8.22 4.00 16.99
CA GLN A 263 -7.12 3.70 17.90
C GLN A 263 -6.23 4.92 18.16
N PRO A 264 -5.40 4.93 19.22
CA PRO A 264 -4.41 5.98 19.45
C PRO A 264 -3.54 6.29 18.21
N MET A 265 -3.19 5.27 17.42
CA MET A 265 -2.45 5.43 16.16
C MET A 265 -3.15 6.37 15.16
N PHE A 266 -4.49 6.35 15.11
CA PHE A 266 -5.26 7.21 14.20
C PHE A 266 -5.05 8.69 14.53
N TYR A 267 -5.07 9.01 15.83
CA TYR A 267 -4.86 10.36 16.30
C TYR A 267 -3.40 10.78 16.15
N ALA A 268 -2.45 9.89 16.45
CA ALA A 268 -1.02 10.14 16.26
C ALA A 268 -0.69 10.47 14.79
N ILE A 269 -1.22 9.72 13.83
CA ILE A 269 -1.05 10.05 12.40
C ILE A 269 -1.80 11.35 12.07
N GLY A 270 -2.91 11.61 12.73
CA GLY A 270 -3.72 12.83 12.58
C GLY A 270 -2.99 14.13 12.89
N HIS A 271 -2.10 14.11 13.90
CA HIS A 271 -1.23 15.25 14.21
C HIS A 271 -0.37 15.67 13.00
N PHE A 272 0.13 14.72 12.22
CA PHE A 272 0.92 15.06 11.02
C PHE A 272 0.03 15.29 9.80
N SER A 273 -0.82 14.32 9.45
CA SER A 273 -1.58 14.33 8.20
C SER A 273 -2.53 15.53 8.08
N LYS A 274 -3.12 15.99 9.20
CA LYS A 274 -4.04 17.14 9.18
C LYS A 274 -3.32 18.48 9.08
N PHE A 275 -2.18 18.62 9.76
CA PHE A 275 -1.51 19.91 9.96
C PHE A 275 -0.26 20.11 9.11
N VAL A 276 0.16 19.07 8.36
CA VAL A 276 1.29 19.08 7.43
C VAL A 276 0.80 18.78 6.01
N PRO A 277 0.22 19.76 5.30
CA PRO A 277 -0.22 19.57 3.93
C PRO A 277 0.95 19.29 2.98
N ARG A 278 0.64 18.68 1.83
CA ARG A 278 1.62 18.43 0.78
C ARG A 278 2.31 19.73 0.36
N GLY A 279 3.64 19.69 0.27
CA GLY A 279 4.46 20.86 -0.09
C GLY A 279 4.99 21.64 1.11
N SER A 280 4.59 21.30 2.33
CA SER A 280 5.24 21.78 3.56
C SER A 280 6.74 21.44 3.58
N ARG A 281 7.52 22.27 4.27
CA ARG A 281 8.97 22.13 4.40
C ARG A 281 9.35 21.98 5.87
N ARG A 282 10.09 20.91 6.17
CA ARG A 282 10.70 20.69 7.49
C ARG A 282 11.76 21.75 7.75
N ILE A 283 11.74 22.34 8.93
CA ILE A 283 12.79 23.23 9.40
C ILE A 283 13.44 22.58 10.61
N ARG A 284 14.77 22.51 10.59
CA ARG A 284 15.52 22.03 11.74
C ARG A 284 15.39 23.04 12.88
N VAL A 285 14.96 22.56 14.05
CA VAL A 285 14.91 23.36 15.28
C VAL A 285 15.82 22.74 16.31
N ASN A 286 16.57 23.60 17.00
CA ASN A 286 17.30 23.21 18.20
C ASN A 286 16.36 23.47 19.38
N VAL A 287 15.96 22.39 20.03
CA VAL A 287 15.03 22.42 21.14
C VAL A 287 15.83 22.23 22.41
N ASP A 288 15.78 23.21 23.31
CA ASP A 288 16.45 23.15 24.63
C ASP A 288 15.41 22.90 25.72
N CYS A 289 14.83 21.69 25.76
CA CYS A 289 13.84 21.35 26.79
C CYS A 289 13.86 19.88 27.27
N GLY A 290 15.07 19.33 27.51
CA GLY A 290 15.25 18.00 28.11
C GLY A 290 14.90 16.86 27.13
N ASP A 291 14.17 15.84 27.60
CA ASP A 291 13.83 14.62 26.82
C ASP A 291 12.66 14.80 25.82
N LYS A 292 12.25 16.04 25.54
CA LYS A 292 11.17 16.33 24.61
C LYS A 292 11.69 16.36 23.17
N GLU A 293 10.99 15.68 22.27
CA GLU A 293 11.25 15.77 20.84
C GLU A 293 10.23 16.76 20.23
N ALA A 294 10.71 17.74 19.47
CA ALA A 294 9.84 18.64 18.72
C ALA A 294 10.34 18.82 17.29
N GLU A 295 9.38 18.89 16.36
CA GLU A 295 9.63 19.22 14.96
C GLU A 295 8.82 20.45 14.55
N LEU A 296 9.46 21.37 13.85
CA LEU A 296 8.82 22.55 13.27
C LEU A 296 8.68 22.38 11.78
N ILE A 297 7.48 22.64 11.29
CA ILE A 297 7.16 22.51 9.88
C ILE A 297 6.51 23.81 9.41
N ILE A 298 7.08 24.41 8.37
CA ILE A 298 6.45 25.55 7.69
C ILE A 298 5.57 25.02 6.57
N ASN A 299 4.29 25.37 6.64
CA ASN A 299 3.34 25.02 5.62
C ASN A 299 3.47 25.91 4.39
N ALA A 300 3.08 25.37 3.23
CA ALA A 300 3.09 26.09 1.97
C ALA A 300 2.22 27.37 1.96
N ASN A 301 1.33 27.54 2.94
CA ASN A 301 0.47 28.71 3.14
C ASN A 301 0.99 29.70 4.22
N SER A 302 2.25 29.58 4.63
CA SER A 302 2.88 30.43 5.66
C SER A 302 2.33 30.26 7.08
N ILE A 303 1.55 29.21 7.35
CA ILE A 303 1.22 28.79 8.73
C ILE A 303 2.38 27.93 9.25
N THR A 304 2.83 28.22 10.46
CA THR A 304 3.83 27.41 11.16
C THR A 304 3.13 26.37 12.01
N THR A 305 3.37 25.08 11.75
CA THR A 305 2.94 23.96 12.59
C THR A 305 4.11 23.53 13.47
N VAL A 306 3.85 23.36 14.77
CA VAL A 306 4.81 22.80 15.73
C VAL A 306 4.23 21.48 16.22
N GLU A 307 4.91 20.37 15.97
CA GLU A 307 4.57 19.07 16.55
C GLU A 307 5.51 18.78 17.71
N MET A 308 4.96 18.44 18.88
CA MET A 308 5.72 18.11 20.09
C MET A 308 5.29 16.75 20.61
N LEU A 309 6.25 15.85 20.80
CA LEU A 309 6.03 14.55 21.40
C LEU A 309 6.75 14.49 22.75
N ASN A 310 5.97 14.30 23.81
CA ASN A 310 6.51 13.98 25.13
C ASN A 310 6.46 12.46 25.33
N LYS A 311 7.62 11.83 25.55
CA LYS A 311 7.75 10.38 25.73
C LYS A 311 7.85 9.96 27.21
N ASN A 312 7.70 10.91 28.15
CA ASN A 312 7.83 10.61 29.57
C ASN A 312 6.51 10.10 30.16
N ASP A 313 6.56 8.95 30.85
CA ASP A 313 5.44 8.32 31.57
C ASP A 313 5.18 8.91 32.97
N MET A 314 5.41 10.21 33.19
CA MET A 314 5.37 10.78 34.55
C MET A 314 4.54 12.06 34.62
N GLU A 315 3.22 11.89 34.72
CA GLU A 315 2.45 12.68 35.67
C GLU A 315 2.20 11.76 36.87
N SER A 316 3.02 11.90 37.91
CA SER A 316 2.63 11.45 39.24
C SER A 316 1.39 12.26 39.60
N ASN A 317 0.24 11.58 39.72
CA ASN A 317 -0.93 12.13 40.39
C ASN A 317 -0.54 12.40 41.86
N GLU A 318 0.02 13.57 42.15
CA GLU A 318 -0.04 14.14 43.48
C GLU A 318 -1.39 14.86 43.57
N GLU A 319 -2.37 14.15 44.15
CA GLU A 319 -3.54 14.78 44.74
C GLU A 319 -3.07 15.54 46.00
N ASP A 320 -3.20 16.87 45.98
CA ASP A 320 -3.23 17.72 47.19
C ASP A 320 -4.66 17.80 47.76
#